data_AF-A0A0J8QKE4-F1
#
_entry.id   AF-A0A0J8QKE4-F1
#
_cell.length_a   1.000
_cell.length_b   1.000
_cell.length_c   1.000
_cell.angle_alpha   90.00
_cell.angle_beta   90.00
_cell.angle_gamma   90.00
#
_symmetry.space_group_name_H-M   'P 1'
#
loop_
_entity.id
_entity.type
_entity.pdbx_description
1 polymer ?
#
loop_
_entity_poly.entity_id
_entity_poly.type
_entity_poly.pdbx_seq_one_letter_code
_entity_poly.pdbx_strand_id
1 'polypeptide(L)'
;MKKLKEEEATVAKILQFLKDGKDIRKGDWSPKEVEVINPLFLLTAKPVVYLINLSEKDYIRQKNKYIPKVAEWIKKNSEGDPIIPLSVAFEERLTRFESDAAAEEECKKLGTKSALPKIIVTMRQALNLGSFFTTGADEVRQWTIRKGTKAPQAAGVIHSDYVVEDGDIILIKAGAAKG
;
A
#
# COMPACT_ATOMS: atom_id res chain seq x y z
N MET A 1 -1.47 -0.89 38.32
CA MET A 1 -2.35 -2.09 38.33
C MET A 1 -3.45 -2.05 37.27
N LYS A 2 -4.25 -0.98 37.13
CA LYS A 2 -5.34 -0.93 36.13
C LYS A 2 -4.85 -1.07 34.68
N LYS A 3 -3.81 -0.34 34.29
CA LYS A 3 -3.20 -0.41 32.94
C LYS A 3 -2.71 -1.81 32.56
N LEU A 4 -2.00 -2.48 33.47
CA LEU A 4 -1.51 -3.86 33.26
C LEU A 4 -2.66 -4.86 33.06
N LYS A 5 -3.77 -4.70 33.80
CA LYS A 5 -4.96 -5.53 33.62
C LYS A 5 -5.65 -5.29 32.26
N GLU A 6 -5.66 -4.05 31.78
CA GLU A 6 -6.20 -3.70 30.45
C GLU A 6 -5.32 -4.25 29.31
N GLU A 7 -4.00 -4.19 29.47
CA GLU A 7 -3.03 -4.80 28.55
C GLU A 7 -3.19 -6.33 28.52
N GLU A 8 -3.24 -6.98 29.68
CA GLU A 8 -3.45 -8.43 29.79
C GLU A 8 -4.75 -8.87 29.10
N ALA A 9 -5.85 -8.14 29.33
CA ALA A 9 -7.12 -8.41 28.67
C ALA A 9 -7.03 -8.28 27.13
N THR A 10 -6.29 -7.27 26.64
CA THR A 10 -6.07 -7.06 25.21
C THR A 10 -5.23 -8.19 24.62
N VAL A 11 -4.16 -8.61 25.28
CA VAL A 11 -3.32 -9.73 24.83
C VAL A 11 -4.10 -11.05 24.84
N ALA A 12 -4.96 -11.28 25.82
CA ALA A 12 -5.85 -12.44 25.84
C ALA A 12 -6.82 -12.43 24.64
N LYS A 13 -7.40 -11.26 24.30
CA LYS A 13 -8.25 -11.09 23.11
C LYS A 13 -7.47 -11.35 21.82
N ILE A 14 -6.25 -10.82 21.68
CA ILE A 14 -5.35 -11.07 20.55
C ILE A 14 -5.09 -12.57 20.39
N LEU A 15 -4.73 -13.26 21.48
CA LEU A 15 -4.45 -14.69 21.47
C LEU A 15 -5.66 -15.50 21.01
N GLN A 16 -6.85 -15.17 21.51
CA GLN A 16 -8.07 -15.84 21.08
C GLN A 16 -8.35 -15.60 19.58
N PHE A 17 -8.18 -14.37 19.11
CA PHE A 17 -8.37 -14.01 17.70
C PHE A 17 -7.45 -14.81 16.77
N LEU A 18 -6.18 -14.99 17.18
CA LEU A 18 -5.21 -15.81 16.46
C LEU A 18 -5.55 -17.31 16.50
N LYS A 19 -6.02 -17.83 17.63
CA LYS A 19 -6.45 -19.24 17.76
C LYS A 19 -7.64 -19.57 16.86
N ASP A 20 -8.51 -18.59 16.61
CA ASP A 20 -9.61 -18.71 15.65
C ASP A 20 -9.14 -18.65 14.18
N GLY A 21 -7.82 -18.53 13.94
CA GLY A 21 -7.24 -18.47 12.59
C GLY A 21 -7.47 -17.14 11.88
N LYS A 22 -7.74 -16.04 12.62
CA LYS A 22 -8.03 -14.73 12.04
C LYS A 22 -6.80 -13.82 12.10
N ASP A 23 -6.57 -13.08 11.03
CA ASP A 23 -5.49 -12.11 10.95
C ASP A 23 -5.79 -10.87 11.80
N ILE A 24 -4.88 -10.45 12.69
CA ILE A 24 -5.06 -9.30 13.58
C ILE A 24 -5.48 -8.02 12.83
N ARG A 25 -4.98 -7.78 11.61
CA ARG A 25 -5.37 -6.65 10.76
C ARG A 25 -6.87 -6.61 10.36
N LYS A 26 -7.62 -7.69 10.58
CA LYS A 26 -9.06 -7.83 10.30
C LYS A 26 -9.93 -7.68 11.55
N GLY A 27 -9.33 -7.61 12.74
CA GLY A 27 -10.07 -7.38 13.96
C GLY A 27 -10.55 -5.94 14.09
N ASP A 28 -11.68 -5.76 14.79
CA ASP A 28 -12.13 -4.45 15.23
C ASP A 28 -11.47 -4.13 16.58
N TRP A 29 -10.56 -3.15 16.57
CA TRP A 29 -9.72 -2.78 17.69
C TRP A 29 -9.94 -1.31 18.01
N SER A 30 -10.20 -1.02 19.27
CA SER A 30 -10.22 0.34 19.79
C SER A 30 -8.82 0.97 19.73
N PRO A 31 -8.70 2.31 19.70
CA PRO A 31 -7.39 2.98 19.69
C PRO A 31 -6.45 2.54 20.82
N LYS A 32 -6.99 2.28 22.02
CA LYS A 32 -6.23 1.77 23.16
C LYS A 32 -5.70 0.36 22.94
N GLU A 33 -6.48 -0.51 22.32
CA GLU A 33 -6.02 -1.87 21.99
C GLU A 33 -4.94 -1.83 20.91
N VAL A 34 -5.07 -0.92 19.93
CA VAL A 34 -4.06 -0.71 18.88
C VAL A 34 -2.71 -0.27 19.48
N GLU A 35 -2.71 0.57 20.53
CA GLU A 35 -1.51 0.94 21.27
C GLU A 35 -0.80 -0.26 21.92
N VAL A 36 -1.55 -1.30 22.32
CA VAL A 36 -1.00 -2.56 22.86
C VAL A 36 -0.54 -3.50 21.73
N ILE A 37 -1.23 -3.50 20.59
CA ILE A 37 -0.91 -4.37 19.44
C ILE A 37 0.39 -3.92 18.75
N ASN A 38 0.56 -2.63 18.52
CA ASN A 38 1.66 -2.09 17.71
C ASN A 38 3.07 -2.52 18.18
N PRO A 39 3.39 -2.49 19.50
CA PRO A 39 4.69 -2.91 20.01
C PRO A 39 4.96 -4.41 19.89
N LEU A 40 3.95 -5.25 19.65
CA LEU A 40 4.11 -6.70 19.51
C LEU A 40 4.63 -7.11 18.12
N PHE A 41 4.60 -6.19 17.14
CA PHE A 41 5.09 -6.41 15.77
C PHE A 41 4.58 -7.68 15.07
N LEU A 42 3.34 -8.09 15.38
CA LEU A 42 2.74 -9.31 14.87
C LEU A 42 2.73 -9.35 13.34
N LEU A 43 3.04 -10.51 12.76
CA LEU A 43 3.04 -10.71 11.31
C LEU A 43 1.64 -10.47 10.71
N THR A 44 0.60 -10.98 11.38
CA THR A 44 -0.80 -10.89 10.94
C THR A 44 -1.43 -9.51 11.12
N ALA A 45 -0.72 -8.56 11.74
CA ALA A 45 -1.12 -7.16 11.80
C ALA A 45 -0.67 -6.35 10.56
N LYS A 46 0.24 -6.89 9.75
CA LYS A 46 0.77 -6.21 8.56
C LYS A 46 -0.25 -6.26 7.41
N PRO A 47 -0.44 -5.17 6.64
CA PRO A 47 -1.32 -5.18 5.47
C PRO A 47 -0.77 -6.12 4.38
N VAL A 48 -1.68 -6.69 3.59
CA VAL A 48 -1.35 -7.63 2.49
C VAL A 48 -1.96 -7.14 1.18
N VAL A 49 -1.21 -7.32 0.09
CA VAL A 49 -1.67 -7.13 -1.28
C VAL A 49 -1.42 -8.42 -2.04
N TYR A 50 -2.46 -8.99 -2.66
CA TYR A 50 -2.37 -10.24 -3.39
C TYR A 50 -1.95 -9.99 -4.84
N LEU A 51 -0.81 -10.54 -5.21
CA LEU A 51 -0.29 -10.52 -6.57
C LEU A 51 -0.53 -11.86 -7.24
N ILE A 52 -1.45 -11.91 -8.21
CA ILE A 52 -1.77 -13.15 -8.94
C ILE A 52 -0.91 -13.20 -10.20
N ASN A 53 0.15 -13.99 -10.15
CA ASN A 53 1.01 -14.19 -11.31
C ASN A 53 0.33 -15.08 -12.35
N LEU A 54 0.23 -14.57 -13.57
CA LEU A 54 -0.37 -15.21 -14.73
C LEU A 54 0.70 -15.46 -15.80
N SER A 55 0.41 -16.36 -16.74
CA SER A 55 1.17 -16.39 -17.98
C SER A 55 0.93 -15.10 -18.77
N GLU A 56 1.88 -14.71 -19.60
CA GLU A 56 1.74 -13.51 -20.44
C GLU A 56 0.48 -13.57 -21.32
N LYS A 57 0.19 -14.73 -21.92
CA LYS A 57 -1.01 -14.97 -22.72
C LYS A 57 -2.29 -14.72 -21.91
N ASP A 58 -2.33 -15.21 -20.67
CA ASP A 58 -3.48 -15.05 -19.77
C ASP A 58 -3.69 -13.62 -19.29
N TYR A 59 -2.58 -12.94 -19.01
CA TYR A 59 -2.57 -11.55 -18.60
C TYR A 59 -3.09 -10.63 -19.71
N ILE A 60 -2.58 -10.79 -20.94
CA ILE A 60 -3.00 -10.01 -22.12
C ILE A 60 -4.48 -10.23 -22.42
N ARG A 61 -4.94 -11.49 -22.46
CA ARG A 61 -6.35 -11.80 -22.75
C ARG A 61 -7.31 -11.53 -21.59
N GLN A 62 -6.80 -11.16 -20.42
CA GLN A 62 -7.53 -10.93 -19.17
C GLN A 62 -8.42 -12.12 -18.74
N LYS A 63 -7.98 -13.35 -19.02
CA LYS A 63 -8.73 -14.57 -18.66
C LYS A 63 -7.79 -15.67 -18.20
N ASN A 64 -8.12 -16.26 -17.05
CA ASN A 64 -7.45 -17.44 -16.51
C ASN A 64 -8.44 -18.24 -15.66
N LYS A 65 -8.38 -19.57 -15.74
CA LYS A 65 -9.30 -20.50 -15.06
C LYS A 65 -9.25 -20.44 -13.52
N TYR A 66 -8.16 -19.95 -12.95
CA TYR A 66 -7.94 -19.90 -11.51
C TYR A 66 -8.31 -18.56 -10.88
N ILE A 67 -8.33 -17.46 -11.64
CA ILE A 67 -8.67 -16.12 -11.11
C ILE A 67 -9.99 -16.11 -10.33
N PRO A 68 -11.10 -16.68 -10.84
CA PRO A 68 -12.36 -16.67 -10.10
C PRO A 68 -12.27 -17.41 -8.75
N LYS A 69 -11.62 -18.57 -8.74
CA LYS A 69 -11.45 -19.40 -7.52
C LYS A 69 -10.57 -18.70 -6.49
N VAL A 70 -9.48 -18.09 -6.93
CA VAL A 70 -8.57 -17.34 -6.05
C VAL A 70 -9.27 -16.08 -5.50
N ALA A 71 -9.99 -15.34 -6.35
CA ALA A 71 -10.74 -14.17 -5.93
C ALA A 71 -11.83 -14.51 -4.90
N GLU A 72 -12.54 -15.64 -5.08
CA GLU A 72 -13.53 -16.13 -4.12
C GLU A 72 -12.89 -16.51 -2.78
N TRP A 73 -11.75 -17.21 -2.81
CA TRP A 73 -11.02 -17.56 -1.59
C TRP A 73 -10.55 -16.32 -0.85
N ILE A 74 -10.00 -15.32 -1.55
CA ILE A 74 -9.54 -14.06 -0.95
C ILE A 74 -10.74 -13.28 -0.38
N LYS A 75 -11.86 -13.22 -1.10
CA LYS A 75 -13.09 -12.58 -0.61
C LYS A 75 -13.57 -13.21 0.70
N LYS A 76 -13.47 -14.53 0.83
CA LYS A 76 -13.88 -15.26 2.04
C LYS A 76 -12.91 -15.11 3.22
N ASN A 77 -11.61 -15.16 2.97
CA ASN A 77 -10.59 -15.27 4.03
C ASN A 77 -9.85 -13.95 4.31
N SER A 78 -9.95 -12.97 3.43
CA SER A 78 -9.12 -11.76 3.43
C SER A 78 -9.86 -10.59 2.81
N GLU A 79 -11.14 -10.45 3.19
CA GLU A 79 -12.05 -9.42 2.68
C GLU A 79 -11.41 -8.02 2.74
N GLY A 80 -11.52 -7.26 1.64
CA GLY A 80 -10.98 -5.91 1.51
C GLY A 80 -9.50 -5.83 1.11
N ASP A 81 -8.76 -6.94 1.07
CA ASP A 81 -7.38 -6.90 0.59
C ASP A 81 -7.32 -6.72 -0.94
N PRO A 82 -6.45 -5.84 -1.45
CA PRO A 82 -6.32 -5.63 -2.88
C PRO A 82 -5.80 -6.87 -3.61
N ILE A 83 -6.39 -7.17 -4.76
CA ILE A 83 -5.98 -8.24 -5.67
C ILE A 83 -5.53 -7.60 -6.98
N ILE A 84 -4.31 -7.89 -7.40
CA ILE A 84 -3.73 -7.38 -8.64
C ILE A 84 -3.20 -8.55 -9.48
N PRO A 85 -3.80 -8.84 -10.65
CA PRO A 85 -3.18 -9.75 -11.60
C PRO A 85 -1.94 -9.09 -12.22
N LEU A 86 -0.88 -9.86 -12.41
CA LEU A 86 0.31 -9.48 -13.16
C LEU A 86 0.80 -10.67 -13.98
N SER A 87 1.70 -10.43 -14.92
CA SER A 87 2.54 -11.48 -15.51
C SER A 87 4.00 -11.11 -15.28
N VAL A 88 4.69 -11.83 -14.38
CA VAL A 88 6.11 -11.59 -14.10
C VAL A 88 6.94 -11.73 -15.37
N ALA A 89 6.61 -12.71 -16.23
CA ALA A 89 7.29 -12.90 -17.51
C ALA A 89 7.09 -11.71 -18.47
N PHE A 90 5.90 -11.09 -18.44
CA PHE A 90 5.61 -9.92 -19.26
C PHE A 90 6.36 -8.69 -18.73
N GLU A 91 6.34 -8.46 -17.40
CA GLU A 91 7.11 -7.37 -16.80
C GLU A 91 8.61 -7.51 -17.08
N GLU A 92 9.15 -8.72 -16.94
CA GLU A 92 10.56 -9.00 -17.26
C GLU A 92 10.86 -8.68 -18.74
N ARG A 93 9.97 -9.08 -19.67
CA ARG A 93 10.14 -8.76 -21.09
C ARG A 93 10.11 -7.26 -21.34
N LEU A 94 9.24 -6.51 -20.66
CA LEU A 94 9.18 -5.05 -20.77
C LEU A 94 10.50 -4.39 -20.33
N THR A 95 11.19 -4.92 -19.32
CA THR A 95 12.50 -4.38 -18.88
C THR A 95 13.63 -4.54 -19.88
N ARG A 96 13.46 -5.39 -20.91
CA ARG A 96 14.48 -5.66 -21.93
C ARG A 96 14.40 -4.69 -23.12
N PHE A 97 13.38 -3.82 -23.18
CA PHE A 97 13.33 -2.77 -24.18
C PHE A 97 14.34 -1.68 -23.85
N GLU A 98 14.93 -1.08 -24.89
CA GLU A 98 15.99 -0.06 -24.74
C GLU A 98 15.48 1.26 -24.14
N SER A 99 14.17 1.51 -24.20
CA SER A 99 13.56 2.71 -23.62
C SER A 99 12.14 2.44 -23.14
N ASP A 100 11.69 3.24 -22.17
CA ASP A 100 10.31 3.21 -21.68
C ASP A 100 9.30 3.48 -22.80
N ALA A 101 9.62 4.36 -23.74
CA ALA A 101 8.78 4.63 -24.91
C ALA A 101 8.56 3.38 -25.78
N ALA A 102 9.62 2.59 -26.01
CA ALA A 102 9.51 1.34 -26.75
C ALA A 102 8.69 0.27 -26.00
N ALA A 103 8.84 0.19 -24.67
CA ALA A 103 8.02 -0.69 -23.83
C ALA A 103 6.53 -0.28 -23.84
N GLU A 104 6.24 1.02 -23.82
CA GLU A 104 4.88 1.55 -23.94
C GLU A 104 4.25 1.28 -25.30
N GLU A 105 5.01 1.40 -26.39
CA GLU A 105 4.54 1.04 -27.72
C GLU A 105 4.19 -0.45 -27.83
N GLU A 106 5.00 -1.33 -27.24
CA GLU A 106 4.70 -2.76 -27.18
C GLU A 106 3.41 -3.04 -26.39
N CYS A 107 3.24 -2.37 -25.25
CA CYS A 107 2.00 -2.44 -24.47
C CYS A 107 0.78 -2.04 -25.32
N LYS A 108 0.89 -0.93 -26.08
CA LYS A 108 -0.17 -0.46 -26.99
C LYS A 108 -0.47 -1.48 -28.08
N LYS A 109 0.55 -2.06 -28.72
CA LYS A 109 0.39 -3.10 -29.77
C LYS A 109 -0.36 -4.33 -29.26
N LEU A 110 -0.07 -4.75 -28.03
CA LEU A 110 -0.68 -5.92 -27.40
C LEU A 110 -2.02 -5.63 -26.72
N GLY A 111 -2.46 -4.37 -26.68
CA GLY A 111 -3.69 -3.96 -25.99
C GLY A 111 -3.63 -4.20 -24.48
N THR A 112 -2.44 -4.16 -23.88
CA THR A 112 -2.21 -4.37 -22.45
C THR A 112 -1.36 -3.25 -21.84
N LYS A 113 -1.05 -3.34 -20.55
CA LYS A 113 -0.17 -2.40 -19.84
C LYS A 113 0.63 -3.11 -18.76
N SER A 114 1.77 -2.54 -18.38
CA SER A 114 2.48 -2.96 -17.16
C SER A 114 1.56 -2.83 -15.94
N ALA A 115 1.58 -3.85 -15.08
CA ALA A 115 0.93 -3.85 -13.78
C ALA A 115 1.75 -3.12 -12.71
N LEU A 116 3.07 -2.93 -12.91
CA LEU A 116 3.97 -2.37 -11.90
C LEU A 116 3.53 -0.99 -11.37
N PRO A 117 3.14 -0.01 -12.20
CA PRO A 117 2.67 1.27 -11.69
C PRO A 117 1.47 1.12 -10.75
N LYS A 118 0.53 0.24 -11.09
CA LYS A 118 -0.64 -0.05 -10.24
C LYS A 118 -0.23 -0.73 -8.94
N ILE A 119 0.69 -1.69 -8.99
CA ILE A 119 1.20 -2.41 -7.81
C ILE A 119 1.85 -1.42 -6.84
N ILE A 120 2.74 -0.55 -7.31
CA ILE A 120 3.45 0.44 -6.48
C ILE A 120 2.45 1.36 -5.78
N VAL A 121 1.48 1.91 -6.52
CA VAL A 121 0.46 2.80 -5.94
C VAL A 121 -0.38 2.07 -4.89
N THR A 122 -0.84 0.85 -5.18
CA THR A 122 -1.64 0.08 -4.23
C THR A 122 -0.85 -0.30 -2.98
N MET A 123 0.42 -0.68 -3.10
CA MET A 123 1.27 -0.97 -1.95
C MET A 123 1.49 0.27 -1.07
N ARG A 124 1.72 1.45 -1.66
CA ARG A 124 1.81 2.72 -0.90
C ARG A 124 0.52 3.03 -0.15
N GLN A 125 -0.63 2.81 -0.80
CA GLN A 125 -1.93 2.99 -0.16
C GLN A 125 -2.15 2.00 0.99
N ALA A 126 -1.77 0.74 0.83
CA ALA A 126 -1.88 -0.29 1.87
C ALA A 126 -1.01 0.03 3.10
N LEU A 127 0.15 0.66 2.90
CA LEU A 127 1.03 1.15 3.97
C LEU A 127 0.54 2.47 4.60
N ASN A 128 -0.59 3.00 4.15
CA ASN A 128 -1.14 4.29 4.56
C ASN A 128 -0.15 5.45 4.35
N LEU A 129 0.58 5.42 3.22
CA LEU A 129 1.53 6.44 2.83
C LEU A 129 0.87 7.48 1.92
N GLY A 130 1.32 8.72 2.06
CA GLY A 130 1.04 9.85 1.18
C GLY A 130 2.33 10.50 0.70
N SER A 131 2.20 11.55 -0.09
CA SER A 131 3.33 12.32 -0.59
C SER A 131 3.03 13.81 -0.61
N PHE A 132 4.08 14.62 -0.47
CA PHE A 132 4.08 16.04 -0.84
C PHE A 132 5.31 16.32 -1.72
N PHE A 133 5.32 17.47 -2.38
CA PHE A 133 6.39 17.85 -3.30
C PHE A 133 7.05 19.14 -2.88
N THR A 134 8.36 19.23 -3.09
CA THR A 134 9.11 20.47 -3.11
C THR A 134 9.52 20.76 -4.55
N THR A 135 9.35 22.00 -4.98
CA THR A 135 9.69 22.44 -6.33
C THR A 135 10.55 23.70 -6.25
N GLY A 136 11.72 23.67 -6.88
CA GLY A 136 12.61 24.81 -7.06
C GLY A 136 13.28 24.76 -8.43
N ALA A 137 14.07 25.78 -8.74
CA ALA A 137 14.87 25.80 -9.97
C ALA A 137 15.89 24.65 -10.02
N ASP A 138 16.44 24.29 -8.85
CA ASP A 138 17.49 23.26 -8.73
C ASP A 138 16.94 21.84 -8.57
N GLU A 139 15.80 21.68 -7.88
CA GLU A 139 15.28 20.35 -7.52
C GLU A 139 13.75 20.31 -7.54
N VAL A 140 13.21 19.22 -8.09
CA VAL A 140 11.83 18.78 -7.87
C VAL A 140 11.89 17.43 -7.16
N ARG A 141 11.34 17.36 -5.95
CA ARG A 141 11.41 16.15 -5.12
C ARG A 141 10.07 15.77 -4.52
N GLN A 142 9.82 14.47 -4.49
CA GLN A 142 8.68 13.87 -3.78
C GLN A 142 9.13 13.34 -2.42
N TRP A 143 8.44 13.76 -1.36
CA TRP A 143 8.65 13.30 0.01
C TRP A 143 7.54 12.34 0.43
N THR A 144 7.88 11.26 1.13
CA THR A 144 6.90 10.26 1.60
C THR A 144 6.56 10.51 3.06
N ILE A 145 5.26 10.56 3.37
CA ILE A 145 4.72 10.78 4.73
C ILE A 145 3.63 9.75 5.04
N ARG A 146 3.21 9.61 6.29
CA ARG A 146 1.97 8.88 6.61
C ARG A 146 0.77 9.77 6.32
N LYS A 147 -0.35 9.19 5.92
CA LYS A 147 -1.59 9.96 5.82
C LYS A 147 -1.99 10.48 7.20
N GLY A 148 -2.42 11.74 7.27
CA GLY A 148 -2.75 12.43 8.52
C GLY A 148 -1.56 13.10 9.21
N THR A 149 -0.34 13.01 8.66
CA THR A 149 0.80 13.82 9.12
C THR A 149 0.47 15.31 8.98
N LYS A 150 0.65 16.07 10.06
CA LYS A 150 0.40 17.53 10.08
C LYS A 150 1.53 18.29 9.35
N ALA A 151 1.25 19.50 8.87
CA ALA A 151 2.23 20.29 8.11
C ALA A 151 3.58 20.49 8.82
N PRO A 152 3.65 20.81 10.14
CA PRO A 152 4.93 20.94 10.84
C PRO A 152 5.74 19.64 10.88
N GLN A 153 5.05 18.50 11.06
CA GLN A 153 5.69 17.19 11.05
C GLN A 153 6.18 16.79 9.64
N ALA A 154 5.45 17.21 8.61
CA ALA A 154 5.85 16.97 7.22
C ALA A 154 7.10 17.77 6.83
N ALA A 155 7.22 19.02 7.29
CA ALA A 155 8.42 19.83 7.04
C ALA A 155 9.65 19.30 7.78
N GLY A 156 9.47 18.72 8.97
CA GLY A 156 10.51 17.98 9.70
C GLY A 156 11.12 16.81 8.90
N VAL A 157 10.44 16.30 7.87
CA VAL A 157 10.99 15.27 6.95
C VAL A 157 12.04 15.86 6.00
N ILE A 158 11.97 17.16 5.70
CA ILE A 158 12.97 17.87 4.87
C ILE A 158 14.21 18.18 5.71
N HIS A 159 14.01 18.79 6.88
CA HIS A 159 15.05 19.09 7.87
C HIS A 159 14.40 19.32 9.23
N SER A 160 15.09 18.95 10.32
CA SER A 160 14.56 19.06 11.70
C SER A 160 14.20 20.48 12.13
N ASP A 161 14.79 21.48 11.48
CA ASP A 161 14.65 22.91 11.83
C ASP A 161 13.51 23.60 11.06
N TYR A 162 12.89 22.91 10.09
CA TYR A 162 11.73 23.48 9.40
C TYR A 162 10.50 23.39 10.31
N VAL A 163 10.08 24.56 10.80
CA VAL A 163 8.79 24.76 11.45
C VAL A 163 7.86 25.38 10.41
N VAL A 164 6.67 24.81 10.24
CA VAL A 164 5.61 25.39 9.41
C VAL A 164 4.70 26.18 10.33
N GLU A 165 4.62 27.49 10.13
CA GLU A 165 3.68 28.36 10.85
C GLU A 165 2.33 28.41 10.12
N ASP A 166 1.26 28.73 10.86
CA ASP A 166 -0.10 28.82 10.31
C ASP A 166 -0.16 30.00 9.32
N GLY A 167 -0.05 29.71 8.02
CA GLY A 167 0.08 30.72 6.96
C GLY A 167 1.14 30.42 5.91
N ASP A 168 2.05 29.47 6.17
CA ASP A 168 3.05 29.04 5.19
C ASP A 168 2.40 28.27 4.03
N ILE A 169 2.56 28.79 2.81
CA ILE A 169 2.18 28.08 1.58
C ILE A 169 3.25 27.04 1.28
N ILE A 170 3.17 25.87 1.93
CA ILE A 170 3.67 24.65 1.31
C ILE A 170 2.68 24.31 0.22
N LEU A 171 3.12 24.27 -1.04
CA LEU A 171 2.32 23.73 -2.15
C LEU A 171 2.14 22.22 -1.97
N ILE A 172 1.28 21.82 -1.03
CA ILE A 172 0.77 20.46 -0.92
C ILE A 172 -0.31 20.32 -1.98
N LYS A 173 0.09 20.19 -3.25
CA LYS A 173 -0.80 19.56 -4.24
C LYS A 173 -0.86 18.07 -3.90
N ALA A 174 -1.72 17.73 -2.94
CA ALA A 174 -2.20 16.37 -2.79
C ALA A 174 -3.02 16.07 -4.05
N GLY A 175 -2.38 15.47 -5.05
CA GLY A 175 -3.03 15.00 -6.26
C GLY A 175 -4.04 13.90 -5.92
N ALA A 176 -5.25 14.29 -5.55
CA ALA A 176 -6.42 13.50 -5.87
C ALA A 176 -6.59 13.62 -7.39
N ALA A 177 -6.01 12.67 -8.13
CA ALA A 177 -6.34 12.49 -9.53
C ALA A 177 -7.83 12.07 -9.61
N LYS A 178 -8.71 13.07 -9.74
CA LYS A 178 -9.99 12.95 -10.42
C LYS A 178 -9.90 13.85 -11.65
N GLY A 179 -10.07 13.25 -12.82
CA GLY A 179 -9.93 13.87 -14.14
C GLY A 179 -9.28 12.90 -15.08
#